data_AF-A0A7G2K0X0-F1
#
_entry.id   AF-A0A7G2K0X0-F1
#
_cell.length_a   1.000
_cell.length_b   1.000
_cell.length_c   1.000
_cell.angle_alpha   90.00
_cell.angle_beta   90.00
_cell.angle_gamma   90.00
#
_symmetry.space_group_name_H-M   'P 1'
#
loop_
_entity.id
_entity.type
_entity.pdbx_description
1 polymer ?
#
loop_
_entity_poly.entity_id
_entity_poly.type
_entity_poly.pdbx_seq_one_letter_code
_entity_poly.pdbx_strand_id
1 'polypeptide(L)'
;MDSNDLEKERGITILAKNTAINWNDYRINIVDTPGHADFGGEVERVLSMVDSVLLVVDAFDGPMPQTRFVTQKAFAHGLKPIVV
;
A
#
# COMPACT_ATOMS: atom_id res chain seq x y z
N MET A 1 -4.56 -10.15 -0.47
CA MET A 1 -5.94 -10.46 -0.01
C MET A 1 -6.83 -10.71 -1.23
N ASP A 2 -6.38 -11.56 -2.15
CA ASP A 2 -6.70 -11.37 -3.57
C ASP A 2 -7.74 -12.37 -4.06
N SER A 3 -8.98 -11.89 -4.05
CA SER A 3 -10.18 -12.68 -4.29
C SER A 3 -10.73 -12.53 -5.71
N ASN A 4 -10.40 -11.44 -6.41
CA ASN A 4 -10.96 -11.13 -7.73
C ASN A 4 -10.22 -11.86 -8.86
N ASP A 5 -10.94 -12.34 -9.87
CA ASP A 5 -10.36 -13.20 -10.93
C ASP A 5 -9.28 -12.46 -11.74
N LEU A 6 -9.49 -11.15 -11.99
CA LEU A 6 -8.53 -10.30 -12.70
C LEU A 6 -7.22 -10.07 -11.92
N GLU A 7 -7.31 -10.03 -10.58
CA GLU A 7 -6.14 -9.87 -9.71
C GLU A 7 -5.33 -11.16 -9.66
N LYS A 8 -6.01 -12.32 -9.61
CA LYS A 8 -5.38 -13.64 -9.66
C LYS A 8 -4.68 -13.90 -10.99
N GLU A 9 -5.29 -13.51 -12.10
CA GLU A 9 -4.72 -13.66 -13.44
C GLU A 9 -3.45 -12.82 -13.62
N ARG A 10 -3.45 -11.59 -13.09
CA ARG A 10 -2.33 -10.65 -13.24
C ARG A 10 -1.29 -10.72 -12.13
N GLY A 11 -1.59 -11.38 -11.01
CA GLY A 11 -0.72 -11.43 -9.83
C GLY A 11 -0.50 -10.07 -9.16
N ILE A 12 -1.46 -9.15 -9.27
CA ILE A 12 -1.36 -7.79 -8.71
C ILE A 12 -2.63 -7.41 -7.96
N THR A 13 -2.49 -6.61 -6.89
CA THR A 13 -3.61 -5.94 -6.21
C THR A 13 -4.08 -4.76 -7.06
N ILE A 14 -5.37 -4.73 -7.40
CA ILE A 14 -5.98 -3.69 -8.26
C ILE A 14 -6.84 -2.75 -7.42
N LEU A 15 -7.60 -3.29 -6.46
CA LEU A 15 -8.47 -2.52 -5.58
C LEU A 15 -7.95 -2.54 -4.16
N ALA A 16 -8.06 -1.41 -3.45
CA ALA A 16 -7.68 -1.36 -2.06
C ALA A 16 -8.62 -2.22 -1.20
N LYS A 17 -8.05 -2.94 -0.23
CA LYS A 17 -8.82 -3.79 0.69
C LYS A 17 -8.45 -3.43 2.12
N ASN A 18 -9.45 -3.41 3.00
CA ASN A 18 -9.22 -3.14 4.41
C ASN A 18 -9.37 -4.42 5.24
N THR A 19 -8.56 -4.52 6.29
CA THR A 19 -8.83 -5.41 7.41
C THR A 19 -8.59 -4.66 8.71
N ALA A 20 -9.26 -5.11 9.77
CA ALA A 20 -9.06 -4.58 11.10
C ALA A 20 -8.67 -5.71 12.04
N ILE A 21 -7.62 -5.47 12.82
CA ILE A 21 -7.19 -6.38 13.88
C ILE A 21 -7.15 -5.63 15.21
N ASN A 22 -7.46 -6.34 16.29
CA ASN A 22 -7.19 -5.85 17.64
C ASN A 22 -5.85 -6.41 18.08
N TRP A 23 -4.93 -5.53 18.47
CA TRP A 23 -3.63 -5.90 18.99
C TRP A 23 -3.34 -5.10 20.26
N ASN A 24 -3.24 -5.79 21.39
CA ASN A 24 -3.25 -5.18 22.73
C ASN A 24 -4.48 -4.25 22.88
N ASP A 25 -4.30 -3.03 23.36
CA ASP A 25 -5.35 -2.02 23.54
C ASP A 25 -5.62 -1.18 22.27
N TYR A 26 -5.04 -1.56 21.12
CA TYR A 26 -5.17 -0.83 19.86
C TYR A 26 -6.02 -1.58 18.84
N ARG A 27 -6.89 -0.83 18.15
CA ARG A 27 -7.53 -1.28 16.91
C ARG A 27 -6.70 -0.77 15.73
N ILE A 28 -6.11 -1.69 14.98
CA ILE A 28 -5.27 -1.39 13.83
C ILE A 28 -6.08 -1.66 12.56
N ASN A 29 -6.23 -0.64 11.71
CA ASN A 29 -6.80 -0.79 10.38
C ASN A 29 -5.66 -0.88 9.37
N ILE A 30 -5.61 -1.96 8.62
CA ILE A 30 -4.63 -2.21 7.57
C ILE A 30 -5.33 -2.04 6.25
N VAL A 31 -4.75 -1.23 5.36
CA VAL A 31 -5.23 -1.06 3.99
C VAL A 31 -4.18 -1.61 3.05
N ASP A 32 -4.54 -2.69 2.35
CA ASP A 32 -3.76 -3.25 1.25
C ASP A 32 -4.02 -2.39 0.00
N THR A 33 -2.96 -1.90 -0.65
CA THR A 33 -3.04 -0.90 -1.72
C THR A 33 -2.35 -1.41 -2.98
N PRO A 34 -2.81 -1.02 -4.18
CA PRO A 34 -2.04 -1.25 -5.41
C PRO A 34 -0.68 -0.57 -5.33
N GLY A 35 0.38 -1.24 -5.79
CA GLY A 35 1.72 -0.66 -5.91
C GLY A 35 2.02 -0.02 -7.27
N HIS A 36 1.14 -0.22 -8.26
CA HIS A 36 1.40 0.18 -9.64
C HIS A 36 0.96 1.62 -9.93
N ALA A 37 1.80 2.40 -10.63
CA ALA A 37 1.52 3.81 -10.97
C ALA A 37 0.24 4.00 -11.81
N ASP A 38 -0.13 2.98 -12.59
CA ASP A 38 -1.36 2.95 -13.38
C ASP A 38 -2.64 3.07 -12.53
N PHE A 39 -2.56 2.81 -11.23
CA PHE A 39 -3.66 2.96 -10.27
C PHE A 39 -3.47 4.17 -9.35
N GLY A 40 -2.82 5.23 -9.84
CA GLY A 40 -2.49 6.42 -9.04
C GLY A 40 -3.67 7.06 -8.30
N GLY A 41 -4.87 7.07 -8.89
CA GLY A 41 -6.07 7.58 -8.20
C GLY A 41 -6.46 6.78 -6.96
N GLU A 42 -6.29 5.45 -7.00
CA GLU A 42 -6.56 4.58 -5.85
C GLU A 42 -5.47 4.73 -4.78
N VAL A 43 -4.20 4.85 -5.20
CA VAL A 43 -3.08 5.14 -4.29
C VAL A 43 -3.33 6.45 -3.53
N GLU A 44 -3.67 7.53 -4.22
CA GLU A 44 -3.96 8.84 -3.60
C GLU A 44 -5.13 8.74 -2.61
N ARG A 45 -6.19 8.03 -2.99
CA ARG A 45 -7.35 7.81 -2.11
C ARG A 45 -6.94 7.09 -0.83
N VAL A 46 -6.13 6.03 -0.94
CA VAL A 46 -5.67 5.27 0.24
C VAL A 46 -4.76 6.11 1.13
N LEU A 47 -3.81 6.84 0.54
CA LEU A 47 -2.90 7.71 1.30
C LEU A 47 -3.65 8.78 2.10
N SER A 48 -4.82 9.24 1.62
CA SER A 48 -5.67 10.19 2.36
C SER A 48 -6.42 9.60 3.56
N MET A 49 -6.46 8.27 3.70
CA MET A 49 -7.24 7.55 4.72
C MET A 49 -6.38 6.93 5.84
N VAL A 50 -5.06 7.02 5.75
CA VAL A 50 -4.12 6.34 6.66
C VAL A 50 -3.21 7.33 7.38
N ASP A 51 -2.78 6.98 8.58
CA ASP A 51 -1.85 7.80 9.37
C ASP A 51 -0.37 7.53 9.01
N SER A 52 -0.08 6.37 8.41
CA SER A 52 1.27 5.94 8.02
C SER A 52 1.24 4.85 6.95
N VAL A 53 2.41 4.57 6.35
CA VAL A 53 2.60 3.58 5.29
C VAL A 53 3.72 2.61 5.70
N LEU A 54 3.49 1.32 5.45
CA LEU A 54 4.55 0.31 5.50
C LEU A 54 5.13 0.17 4.08
N LEU A 55 6.38 0.56 3.90
CA LEU A 55 7.10 0.47 2.64
C LEU A 55 7.87 -0.85 2.59
N VAL A 56 7.25 -1.87 2.00
CA VAL A 56 7.87 -3.19 1.83
C VAL A 56 8.86 -3.13 0.66
N VAL A 57 10.12 -3.44 0.94
CA VAL A 57 11.19 -3.49 -0.07
C VAL A 57 11.78 -4.89 -0.11
N ASP A 58 11.91 -5.45 -1.31
CA ASP A 58 12.58 -6.74 -1.47
C ASP A 58 14.06 -6.61 -1.10
N ALA A 59 14.55 -7.50 -0.24
CA ALA A 59 15.93 -7.43 0.27
C ALA A 59 16.99 -7.82 -0.78
N PHE A 60 16.60 -8.56 -1.82
CA PHE A 60 17.47 -8.98 -2.91
C PHE A 60 17.40 -8.02 -4.10
N ASP A 61 16.20 -7.71 -4.57
CA ASP A 61 15.99 -6.85 -5.75
C ASP A 61 16.03 -5.35 -5.42
N GLY A 62 15.77 -4.97 -4.16
CA GLY A 62 15.78 -3.58 -3.70
C GLY A 62 14.57 -2.76 -4.16
N PRO A 63 14.64 -1.41 -4.10
CA PRO A 63 13.53 -0.54 -4.43
C PRO A 63 13.30 -0.44 -5.95
N MET A 64 12.04 -0.60 -6.37
CA MET A 64 11.62 -0.53 -7.77
C MET A 64 11.12 0.88 -8.15
N PRO A 65 11.03 1.23 -9.46
CA PRO A 65 10.48 2.53 -9.89
C PRO A 65 9.09 2.83 -9.32
N GLN A 66 8.24 1.80 -9.18
CA GLN A 66 6.93 1.88 -8.55
C GLN A 66 7.02 2.23 -7.06
N THR A 67 7.97 1.61 -6.34
CA THR A 67 8.27 1.92 -4.93
C THR A 67 8.56 3.40 -4.77
N ARG A 68 9.40 3.97 -5.66
CA ARG A 68 9.73 5.39 -5.65
C ARG A 68 8.50 6.27 -5.87
N PHE A 69 7.64 5.93 -6.84
CA PHE A 69 6.43 6.69 -7.14
C PHE A 69 5.49 6.78 -5.93
N VAL A 70 5.14 5.64 -5.32
CA VAL A 70 4.23 5.60 -4.17
C VAL A 70 4.86 6.31 -2.95
N THR A 71 6.16 6.11 -2.73
CA THR A 71 6.89 6.76 -1.63
C THR A 71 6.88 8.30 -1.76
N GLN A 72 7.09 8.83 -2.97
CA GLN A 72 7.01 10.28 -3.21
C GLN A 72 5.63 10.84 -2.91
N LYS A 73 4.56 10.12 -3.24
CA LYS A 73 3.20 10.50 -2.90
C LYS A 73 2.98 10.49 -1.39
N ALA A 74 3.40 9.45 -0.69
CA ALA A 74 3.29 9.37 0.76
C ALA A 74 3.97 10.56 1.46
N PHE A 75 5.17 10.96 1.02
CA PHE A 75 5.85 12.16 1.53
C PHE A 75 5.12 13.46 1.20
N ALA A 76 4.54 13.57 0.01
CA ALA A 76 3.73 14.74 -0.36
C ALA A 76 2.47 14.90 0.51
N HIS A 77 1.94 13.79 1.05
CA HIS A 77 0.86 13.76 2.04
C HIS A 77 1.34 13.97 3.49
N GLY A 78 2.64 14.19 3.72
CA GLY A 78 3.20 14.38 5.06
C GLY A 78 3.22 13.12 5.93
N LEU A 79 3.00 11.94 5.32
CA LEU A 79 3.07 10.67 6.01
C LEU A 79 4.53 10.31 6.35
N LYS A 80 4.71 9.39 7.31
CA LYS A 80 6.02 8.89 7.75
C LYS A 80 6.18 7.41 7.40
N PRO A 81 6.59 7.06 6.17
CA PRO A 81 6.77 5.68 5.78
C PRO A 81 7.75 4.94 6.70
N ILE A 82 7.41 3.69 7.04
CA ILE A 82 8.27 2.76 7.77
C ILE A 82 8.77 1.74 6.77
N VAL A 83 10.10 1.64 6.58
CA VAL A 83 10.69 0.62 5.71
C VAL A 83 10.60 -0.73 6.39
N VAL A 84 10.11 -1.73 5.67
CA VAL A 84 9.98 -3.12 6.10
C VAL A 84 10.73 -4.02 5.13
#